data_AF-A0A225VKI9-F1
#
_entry.id   AF-A0A225VKI9-F1
#
_cell.length_a   1.000
_cell.length_b   1.000
_cell.length_c   1.000
_cell.angle_alpha   90.00
_cell.angle_beta   90.00
_cell.angle_gamma   90.00
#
_symmetry.space_group_name_H-M   'P 1'
#
loop_
_entity.id
_entity.type
_entity.pdbx_description
1 polymer ?
#
loop_
_entity_poly.entity_id
_entity_poly.type
_entity_poly.pdbx_seq_one_letter_code
_entity_poly.pdbx_strand_id
1 'polypeptide(L)'
;MWDYMGLTRVYTKRRGEAPQFEEPVVLGSERKGVSVQSACMSISKDMLDNFNYALVWGTSTKYNPQRVGKEHMLQDEDVLQVIVKTANQQKRDKNYNQKVQAYFDKYKKKKKALKT
;
A
#
# COMPACT_ATOMS: atom_id res chain seq x y z
N MET A 1 -11.41 4.04 26.12
CA MET A 1 -10.12 3.30 26.07
C MET A 1 -9.51 3.31 24.68
N TRP A 2 -10.23 2.88 23.64
CA TRP A 2 -9.71 2.78 22.26
C TRP A 2 -9.26 4.11 21.65
N ASP A 3 -10.07 5.17 21.78
CA ASP A 3 -9.69 6.53 21.33
C ASP A 3 -8.41 7.05 22.01
N TYR A 4 -8.24 6.74 23.31
CA TYR A 4 -7.03 7.12 24.05
C TYR A 4 -5.77 6.40 23.55
N MET A 5 -5.92 5.27 22.86
CA MET A 5 -4.81 4.51 22.28
C MET A 5 -4.43 5.01 20.87
N GLY A 6 -5.21 5.91 20.27
CA GLY A 6 -4.95 6.44 18.93
C GLY A 6 -4.94 5.35 17.85
N LEU A 7 -5.77 4.33 18.01
CA LEU A 7 -5.87 3.20 17.08
C LEU A 7 -6.97 3.44 16.04
N THR A 8 -6.68 3.07 14.80
CA THR A 8 -7.55 3.26 13.64
C THR A 8 -7.68 1.95 12.90
N ARG A 9 -8.90 1.44 12.78
CA ARG A 9 -9.24 0.21 12.06
C ARG A 9 -9.56 0.55 10.62
N VAL A 10 -8.89 -0.09 9.69
CA VAL A 10 -9.13 0.08 8.26
C VAL A 10 -9.50 -1.26 7.66
N TYR A 11 -10.65 -1.34 7.01
CA TYR A 11 -11.13 -2.54 6.36
C TYR A 11 -10.59 -2.64 4.95
N THR A 12 -10.17 -3.82 4.53
CA THR A 12 -9.61 -4.01 3.19
C THR A 12 -10.68 -4.51 2.24
N LYS A 13 -10.61 -4.05 1.00
CA LYS A 13 -11.50 -4.47 -0.07
C LYS A 13 -10.69 -4.90 -1.29
N ARG A 14 -10.90 -6.14 -1.74
CA ARG A 14 -10.31 -6.64 -2.99
C ARG A 14 -11.13 -6.20 -4.20
N ARG A 15 -10.49 -6.16 -5.36
CA ARG A 15 -11.15 -5.78 -6.61
C ARG A 15 -12.13 -6.89 -7.02
N GLY A 16 -13.40 -6.53 -7.21
CA GLY A 16 -14.45 -7.47 -7.59
C GLY A 16 -15.13 -8.17 -6.40
N GLU A 17 -14.61 -7.97 -5.20
CA GLU A 17 -15.16 -8.55 -3.97
C GLU A 17 -15.77 -7.46 -3.07
N ALA A 18 -16.63 -7.90 -2.16
CA ALA A 18 -17.16 -7.06 -1.09
C ALA A 18 -16.04 -6.74 -0.07
N PRO A 19 -16.17 -5.65 0.71
CA PRO A 19 -15.25 -5.37 1.81
C PRO A 19 -15.24 -6.49 2.85
N GLN A 20 -14.06 -6.81 3.39
CA GLN A 20 -13.91 -7.76 4.48
C GLN A 20 -13.94 -7.01 5.82
N PHE A 21 -14.90 -7.34 6.68
CA PHE A 21 -15.09 -6.68 7.99
C PHE A 21 -14.60 -7.50 9.19
N GLU A 22 -14.20 -8.75 8.99
CA GLU A 22 -13.76 -9.64 10.06
C GLU A 22 -12.33 -9.32 10.53
N GLU A 23 -11.45 -8.98 9.59
CA GLU A 23 -10.02 -8.75 9.84
C GLU A 23 -9.61 -7.32 9.43
N PRO A 24 -9.74 -6.32 10.32
CA PRO A 24 -9.28 -4.97 10.05
C PRO A 24 -7.76 -4.84 10.15
N VAL A 25 -7.19 -3.98 9.31
CA VAL A 25 -5.82 -3.51 9.48
C VAL A 25 -5.83 -2.43 10.56
N VAL A 26 -5.23 -2.72 11.71
CA VAL A 26 -5.13 -1.77 12.82
C VAL A 26 -3.87 -0.92 12.68
N LEU A 27 -4.05 0.37 12.50
CA LEU A 27 -3.00 1.39 12.46
C LEU A 27 -2.97 2.14 13.79
N GLY A 28 -1.81 2.66 14.17
CA GLY A 28 -1.65 3.47 15.39
C GLY A 28 -0.90 4.75 15.08
N SER A 29 -1.40 5.87 15.60
CA SER A 29 -0.83 7.21 15.42
C SER A 29 0.66 7.26 15.77
N GLU A 30 1.03 6.70 16.93
CA GLU A 30 2.39 6.75 17.49
C GLU A 30 3.41 5.82 16.79
N ARG A 31 2.96 4.83 16.01
CA ARG A 31 3.87 3.83 15.42
C ARG A 31 4.36 4.27 14.04
N LYS A 32 3.52 4.04 13.04
CA LYS A 32 3.81 4.32 11.63
C LYS A 32 2.89 5.40 11.07
N GLY A 33 2.04 5.99 11.91
CA GLY A 33 0.96 6.86 11.49
C GLY A 33 -0.23 6.10 10.87
N VAL A 34 -1.23 6.88 10.47
CA VAL A 34 -2.55 6.41 10.00
C VAL A 34 -2.78 6.69 8.50
N SER A 35 -1.71 6.84 7.72
CA SER A 35 -1.83 7.12 6.28
C SER A 35 -2.05 5.86 5.43
N VAL A 36 -2.50 6.05 4.20
CA VAL A 36 -2.60 4.97 3.19
C VAL A 36 -1.26 4.28 2.97
N GLN A 37 -0.14 5.02 3.02
CA GLN A 37 1.20 4.44 2.95
C GLN A 37 1.44 3.43 4.08
N SER A 38 1.07 3.79 5.30
CA SER A 38 1.24 2.94 6.48
C SER A 38 0.32 1.72 6.43
N ALA A 39 -0.90 1.88 5.92
CA ALA A 39 -1.80 0.76 5.61
C ALA A 39 -1.17 -0.23 4.62
N CYS A 40 -0.66 0.28 3.50
CA CYS A 40 0.01 -0.55 2.48
C CYS A 40 1.22 -1.29 3.08
N MET A 41 2.04 -0.61 3.89
CA MET A 41 3.23 -1.21 4.49
C MET A 41 2.91 -2.28 5.53
N SER A 42 1.77 -2.19 6.20
CA SER A 42 1.27 -3.21 7.12
C SER A 42 0.76 -4.46 6.38
N ILE A 43 0.18 -4.29 5.19
CA ILE A 43 -0.28 -5.41 4.35
C ILE A 43 0.89 -6.09 3.63
N SER A 44 1.68 -5.33 2.87
CA SER A 44 2.85 -5.84 2.14
C SER A 44 3.76 -4.70 1.70
N LYS A 45 5.08 -4.87 1.91
CA LYS A 45 6.08 -3.89 1.48
C LYS A 45 6.09 -3.68 -0.04
N ASP A 46 5.90 -4.75 -0.81
CA ASP A 46 5.94 -4.73 -2.27
C ASP A 46 4.74 -3.99 -2.89
N MET A 47 3.64 -3.89 -2.13
CA MET A 47 2.44 -3.17 -2.56
C MET A 47 2.70 -1.66 -2.65
N LEU A 48 3.51 -1.12 -1.74
CA LEU A 48 3.86 0.30 -1.72
C LEU A 48 4.74 0.67 -2.92
N ASP A 49 5.70 -0.18 -3.29
CA ASP A 49 6.60 0.03 -4.43
C ASP A 49 5.85 0.09 -5.78
N ASN A 50 4.74 -0.64 -5.87
CA ASN A 50 3.89 -0.70 -7.05
C ASN A 50 2.58 0.07 -6.88
N PHE A 51 2.48 0.94 -5.87
CA PHE A 51 1.27 1.71 -5.62
C PHE A 51 0.94 2.64 -6.80
N ASN A 52 -0.33 2.66 -7.21
CA ASN A 52 -0.84 3.63 -8.18
C ASN A 52 -1.73 4.66 -7.48
N TYR A 53 -2.80 4.18 -6.86
CA TYR A 53 -3.72 4.98 -6.05
C TYR A 53 -4.51 4.05 -5.12
N ALA A 54 -5.22 4.65 -4.16
CA ALA A 54 -6.21 3.94 -3.37
C ALA A 54 -7.61 4.53 -3.62
N LEU A 55 -8.62 3.69 -3.45
CA LEU A 55 -10.01 4.11 -3.31
C LEU A 55 -10.39 3.94 -1.85
N VAL A 56 -10.94 5.00 -1.27
CA VAL A 56 -11.40 5.01 0.11
C VAL A 56 -12.89 5.26 0.13
N TRP A 57 -13.59 4.54 1.00
CA TRP A 57 -14.96 4.80 1.41
C TRP A 57 -14.96 5.05 2.91
N GLY A 58 -15.51 6.17 3.33
CA GLY A 58 -15.61 6.50 4.75
C GLY A 58 -15.56 8.00 4.99
N THR A 59 -15.41 8.37 6.26
CA THR A 59 -15.47 9.76 6.73
C THR A 59 -14.20 10.54 6.41
N SER A 60 -13.08 9.86 6.11
CA SER A 60 -11.84 10.53 5.71
C SER A 60 -11.91 11.18 4.33
N THR A 61 -12.92 10.84 3.53
CA THR A 61 -13.12 11.35 2.17
C THR A 61 -14.45 12.07 2.03
N LYS A 62 -14.49 13.10 1.17
CA LYS A 62 -15.72 13.87 0.94
C LYS A 62 -16.73 13.11 0.07
N TYR A 63 -16.23 12.25 -0.82
CA TYR A 63 -17.05 11.48 -1.75
C TYR A 63 -16.71 10.00 -1.66
N ASN A 64 -17.71 9.14 -1.86
CA ASN A 64 -17.55 7.69 -1.75
C ASN A 64 -17.83 6.99 -3.10
N PRO A 65 -16.86 6.29 -3.70
CA PRO A 65 -15.43 6.28 -3.38
C PRO A 65 -14.70 7.52 -3.87
N GLN A 66 -13.67 7.94 -3.14
CA GLN A 66 -12.71 8.95 -3.58
C GLN A 66 -11.35 8.32 -3.87
N ARG A 67 -10.73 8.76 -4.97
CA ARG A 67 -9.35 8.40 -5.32
C ARG A 67 -8.38 9.22 -4.49
N VAL A 68 -7.50 8.54 -3.76
CA VAL A 68 -6.53 9.16 -2.85
C VAL A 68 -5.11 8.68 -3.14
N GLY A 69 -4.14 9.50 -2.72
CA GLY A 69 -2.71 9.19 -2.77
C GLY A 69 -2.21 8.49 -1.51
N LYS A 70 -0.91 8.19 -1.47
CA LYS A 70 -0.26 7.52 -0.33
C LYS A 70 -0.20 8.35 0.95
N GLU A 71 -0.22 9.68 0.84
CA GLU A 71 -0.16 10.63 1.96
C GLU A 71 -1.53 10.87 2.60
N HIS A 72 -2.61 10.31 2.05
CA HIS A 72 -3.96 10.49 2.59
C HIS A 72 -4.07 9.86 3.97
N MET A 73 -4.65 10.61 4.92
CA MET A 73 -4.87 10.16 6.29
C MET A 73 -6.19 9.41 6.37
N LEU A 74 -6.14 8.18 6.88
CA LEU A 74 -7.30 7.34 7.08
C LEU A 74 -7.93 7.62 8.45
N GLN A 75 -9.24 7.38 8.54
CA GLN A 75 -10.02 7.46 9.77
C GLN A 75 -10.54 6.08 10.18
N ASP A 76 -11.04 5.98 11.40
CA ASP A 76 -11.52 4.70 11.93
C ASP A 76 -12.71 4.22 11.10
N GLU A 77 -12.72 2.91 10.84
CA GLU A 77 -13.73 2.22 10.03
C GLU A 77 -13.73 2.55 8.53
N ASP A 78 -12.71 3.25 8.02
CA ASP A 78 -12.54 3.43 6.58
C ASP A 78 -12.38 2.09 5.85
N VAL A 79 -12.98 1.99 4.66
CA VAL A 79 -12.74 0.89 3.73
C VAL A 79 -11.71 1.34 2.69
N LEU A 80 -10.65 0.54 2.54
CA LEU A 80 -9.53 0.79 1.65
C LEU A 80 -9.43 -0.28 0.55
N GLN A 81 -9.40 0.17 -0.71
CA GLN A 81 -9.03 -0.66 -1.85
C GLN A 81 -7.76 -0.09 -2.50
N VAL A 82 -6.65 -0.81 -2.37
CA VAL A 82 -5.38 -0.42 -2.98
C VAL A 82 -5.32 -0.90 -4.43
N ILE A 83 -5.00 0.01 -5.35
CA ILE A 83 -4.79 -0.29 -6.76
C ILE A 83 -3.30 -0.17 -7.07
N VAL A 84 -2.72 -1.28 -7.51
CA VAL A 84 -1.32 -1.36 -7.96
C VAL A 84 -1.19 -1.02 -9.44
N LYS A 85 -0.01 -0.54 -9.83
CA LYS A 85 0.34 -0.28 -11.23
C LYS A 85 0.33 -1.59 -12.02
N THR A 86 -0.27 -1.57 -13.20
CA THR A 86 -0.18 -2.69 -14.14
C THR A 86 1.24 -2.84 -14.68
N ALA A 87 1.61 -4.01 -15.20
CA ALA A 87 2.94 -4.23 -15.79
C ALA A 87 3.26 -3.21 -16.90
N ASN A 88 2.26 -2.83 -17.69
CA ASN A 88 2.42 -1.81 -18.73
C ASN A 88 2.65 -0.40 -18.16
N GLN A 89 2.01 -0.07 -17.02
CA GLN A 89 2.25 1.20 -16.33
C GLN A 89 3.65 1.22 -15.68
N GLN A 90 4.09 0.11 -15.08
CA GLN A 90 5.42 0.00 -14.48
C GLN A 90 6.53 0.18 -15.53
N LYS A 91 6.37 -0.39 -16.73
CA LYS A 91 7.31 -0.21 -17.85
C LYS A 91 7.44 1.24 -18.33
N ARG A 92 6.41 2.06 -18.11
CA ARG A 92 6.42 3.49 -18.47
C ARG A 92 7.06 4.36 -17.40
N ASP A 93 7.35 3.84 -16.21
CA ASP A 93 8.03 4.62 -15.18
C ASP A 93 9.46 4.97 -15.65
N LYS A 94 9.86 6.24 -15.47
CA LYS A 94 11.17 6.75 -15.89
C LYS A 94 12.35 5.93 -15.34
N ASN A 95 12.17 5.32 -14.17
CA ASN A 95 13.21 4.56 -13.48
C ASN A 95 13.18 3.05 -13.79
N TYR A 96 12.32 2.58 -14.72
CA TYR A 96 12.18 1.15 -15.03
C TYR A 96 13.50 0.53 -15.50
N ASN A 97 14.21 1.17 -16.44
CA ASN A 97 15.49 0.67 -16.97
C ASN A 97 16.56 0.55 -15.87
N GLN A 98 16.60 1.52 -14.95
CA GLN A 98 17.53 1.48 -13.81
C GLN A 98 17.21 0.32 -12.86
N LYS A 99 15.92 0.07 -12.57
CA LYS A 99 15.49 -1.09 -11.77
C LYS A 99 15.89 -2.42 -12.42
N VAL A 100 15.70 -2.54 -13.73
CA VAL A 100 16.08 -3.74 -14.50
C VAL A 100 17.58 -3.97 -14.45
N GLN A 101 18.39 -2.92 -14.64
CA GLN A 101 19.84 -3.02 -14.57
C GLN A 101 20.31 -3.46 -13.18
N ALA A 102 19.80 -2.82 -12.11
CA ALA A 102 20.12 -3.18 -10.73
C ALA A 102 19.77 -4.64 -10.39
N TYR A 103 18.65 -5.15 -10.92
CA TYR A 103 18.28 -6.55 -10.78
C TYR A 103 19.33 -7.48 -11.43
N PHE A 104 19.73 -7.19 -12.68
CA PHE A 104 20.74 -7.99 -13.37
C PHE A 104 22.11 -7.93 -12.68
N ASP A 105 22.51 -6.77 -12.16
CA ASP A 105 23.78 -6.61 -11.43
C ASP A 105 23.78 -7.44 -10.14
N LYS A 106 22.68 -7.40 -9.37
CA LYS A 106 22.49 -8.24 -8.18
C LYS A 106 22.51 -9.73 -8.51
N TYR A 107 21.85 -10.14 -9.60
CA TYR A 107 21.84 -11.52 -10.07
C TYR A 107 23.25 -12.01 -10.46
N LYS A 108 23.99 -11.22 -11.25
CA LYS A 108 25.37 -11.51 -11.64
C LYS A 108 26.28 -11.64 -10.42
N LYS A 109 26.16 -10.73 -9.43
CA LYS A 109 26.90 -10.79 -8.17
C LYS A 109 26.63 -12.09 -7.40
N LYS A 110 25.35 -12.47 -7.27
CA LYS A 110 24.95 -13.73 -6.60
C LYS A 110 25.49 -14.96 -7.33
N LYS A 111 25.39 -15.00 -8.67
CA LYS A 111 25.92 -16.11 -9.48
C LYS A 111 27.43 -16.24 -9.40
N LYS A 112 28.16 -15.11 -9.32
CA LYS A 112 29.62 -15.10 -9.12
C LYS A 112 29.98 -15.66 -7.74
N ALA A 113 29.27 -15.24 -6.68
CA ALA A 113 29.48 -15.73 -5.32
C ALA A 113 29.19 -17.22 -5.15
N LEU A 114 28.24 -17.78 -5.91
CA LEU A 114 27.96 -19.23 -5.89
C LEU A 114 29.00 -20.08 -6.63
N LYS A 115 29.80 -19.47 -7.50
CA LYS A 115 30.83 -20.16 -8.31
C LYS A 115 32.23 -20.10 -7.67
N THR A 116 32.40 -19.27 -6.64
CA THR A 116 33.64 -19.16 -5.83
C THR A 116 33.45 -20.02 -4.59
#